data_AF-A0A1Y1Z0C4-F1
#
_entry.id   AF-A0A1Y1Z0C4-F1
#
_cell.length_a   1.000
_cell.length_b   1.000
_cell.length_c   1.000
_cell.angle_alpha   90.00
_cell.angle_beta   90.00
_cell.angle_gamma   90.00
#
_symmetry.space_group_name_H-M   'P 1'
#
loop_
_entity.id
_entity.type
_entity.pdbx_description
1 polymer ?
#
loop_
_entity_poly.entity_id
_entity_poly.type
_entity_poly.pdbx_seq_one_letter_code
_entity_poly.pdbx_strand_id
1 'polypeptide(L)'
;MDIWEANRASTAYTPHPCSATQVYACSGSECGSTSSTKYSGICDKDGCDSNPYRLGSKSFYGTGSNYTVDTTQKLTVVTQFYTTDNTANGTLSEIRRIYVQNGKVIQNAKITIPGLQTEGTITDSYCASQKTVLGGTDHFSKLGGLKTMGGALGRGMVLALSIWDDAGQNMGWLDQDPYPADADSSKPGVGRGPCKVGSGKPADLIRDSPDSKVVFSNIRSGEIGSTFVTGTKFRFARD
;
A
#
# COMPACT_ATOMS: atom_id res chain seq x y z
N MET A 1 8.58 3.04 0.90
CA MET A 1 7.54 2.71 1.90
C MET A 1 6.40 3.63 1.62
N ASP A 2 5.44 3.09 0.89
CA ASP A 2 4.28 3.82 0.45
C ASP A 2 3.20 3.59 1.48
N ILE A 3 3.02 4.59 2.34
CA ILE A 3 2.01 4.55 3.40
C ILE A 3 0.62 4.51 2.79
N TRP A 4 0.41 5.22 1.69
CA TRP A 4 -0.89 5.41 1.08
C TRP A 4 -0.78 5.82 -0.39
N GLU A 5 -1.03 4.87 -1.29
CA GLU A 5 -1.34 5.16 -2.70
C GLU A 5 -2.83 4.91 -2.89
N ALA A 6 -3.59 5.94 -3.26
CA ALA A 6 -5.03 5.81 -3.33
C ALA A 6 -5.71 6.87 -4.18
N ASN A 7 -6.92 6.52 -4.61
CA ASN A 7 -7.96 7.46 -4.99
C ASN A 7 -9.26 7.03 -4.29
N ARG A 8 -10.43 7.53 -4.74
CA ARG A 8 -11.72 7.15 -4.13
C ARG A 8 -12.14 5.70 -4.41
N ALA A 9 -11.54 5.04 -5.41
CA ALA A 9 -11.94 3.73 -5.90
C ALA A 9 -11.12 2.59 -5.28
N SER A 10 -9.80 2.81 -5.11
CA SER A 10 -8.87 1.82 -4.57
C SER A 10 -7.77 2.44 -3.73
N THR A 11 -7.10 1.60 -2.96
CA THR A 11 -5.91 1.95 -2.18
C THR A 11 -4.94 0.78 -2.06
N ALA A 12 -3.65 1.09 -1.94
CA ALA A 12 -2.59 0.18 -1.56
C ALA A 12 -1.65 0.81 -0.51
N TYR A 13 -0.96 -0.04 0.23
CA TYR A 13 0.24 0.33 0.97
C TYR A 13 1.32 -0.72 0.76
N THR A 14 2.55 -0.26 0.55
CA THR A 14 3.57 -1.08 -0.11
C THR A 14 4.98 -0.73 0.41
N PRO A 15 5.69 -1.63 1.10
CA PRO A 15 7.12 -1.49 1.32
C PRO A 15 7.91 -1.86 0.05
N HIS A 16 8.94 -1.06 -0.23
CA HIS A 16 9.86 -1.24 -1.36
C HIS A 16 11.30 -1.15 -0.82
N PRO A 17 11.96 -2.28 -0.53
CA PRO A 17 13.35 -2.29 -0.12
C PRO A 17 14.29 -2.07 -1.31
N CYS A 18 15.45 -1.49 -1.02
CA CYS A 18 16.57 -1.40 -1.94
C CYS A 18 17.83 -1.93 -1.26
N SER A 19 18.79 -2.45 -2.03
CA SER A 19 20.11 -2.82 -1.51
C SER A 19 20.94 -1.60 -1.11
N ALA A 20 20.69 -0.44 -1.72
CA ALA A 20 21.31 0.82 -1.33
C ALA A 20 20.75 1.34 0.01
N THR A 21 21.64 1.84 0.87
CA THR A 21 21.28 2.33 2.22
C THR A 21 21.07 3.84 2.30
N GLN A 22 21.37 4.57 1.22
CA GLN A 22 21.24 6.02 1.10
C GLN A 22 20.79 6.37 -0.32
N VAL A 23 20.54 7.67 -0.58
CA VAL A 23 20.28 8.16 -1.95
C VAL A 23 21.43 7.72 -2.86
N TYR A 24 21.08 7.01 -3.95
CA TYR A 24 22.04 6.42 -4.86
C TYR A 24 21.65 6.75 -6.30
N ALA A 25 22.55 7.44 -7.01
CA ALA A 25 22.41 7.70 -8.44
C ALA A 25 22.80 6.44 -9.21
N CYS A 26 21.81 5.66 -9.61
CA CYS A 26 22.02 4.46 -10.43
C CYS A 26 22.38 4.81 -11.88
N SER A 27 22.98 3.85 -12.59
CA SER A 27 23.17 3.95 -14.04
C SER A 27 22.85 2.62 -14.73
N GLY A 28 22.46 2.69 -16.01
CA GLY A 28 22.20 1.49 -16.81
C GLY A 28 21.16 0.55 -16.19
N SER A 29 21.49 -0.74 -16.12
CA SER A 29 20.60 -1.79 -15.60
C SER A 29 20.35 -1.69 -14.10
N GLU A 30 21.22 -1.04 -13.32
CA GLU A 30 21.03 -0.86 -11.87
C GLU A 30 19.75 -0.08 -11.56
N CYS A 31 19.32 0.80 -12.47
CA CYS A 31 18.08 1.57 -12.33
C CYS A 31 16.80 0.75 -12.54
N GLY A 32 16.90 -0.43 -13.15
CA GLY A 32 15.76 -1.30 -13.46
C GLY A 32 14.66 -0.63 -14.30
N SER A 33 15.00 0.34 -15.16
CA SER A 33 14.03 1.21 -15.85
C SER A 33 13.26 0.55 -17.00
N THR A 34 13.63 -0.67 -17.40
CA THR A 34 12.97 -1.43 -18.46
C THR A 34 12.34 -2.70 -17.90
N SER A 35 11.37 -3.28 -18.61
CA SER A 35 10.79 -4.58 -18.23
C SER A 35 11.84 -5.67 -18.07
N SER A 36 12.92 -5.65 -18.86
CA SER A 36 14.03 -6.62 -18.78
C SER A 36 14.98 -6.37 -17.60
N THR A 37 15.06 -5.16 -17.07
CA THR A 37 15.98 -4.79 -15.97
C THR A 37 15.27 -4.58 -14.63
N LYS A 38 13.93 -4.54 -14.63
CA LYS A 38 13.07 -4.31 -13.45
C LYS A 38 13.44 -5.16 -12.23
N TYR A 39 13.81 -6.43 -12.44
CA TYR A 39 14.12 -7.39 -11.37
C TYR A 39 15.63 -7.68 -11.19
N SER A 40 16.48 -6.91 -11.87
CA SER A 40 17.94 -6.91 -11.70
C SER A 40 18.50 -5.59 -11.19
N GLY A 41 17.68 -4.54 -11.10
CA GLY A 41 18.04 -3.27 -10.48
C GLY A 41 18.20 -3.37 -8.95
N ILE A 42 18.67 -2.29 -8.34
CA ILE A 42 19.00 -2.23 -6.90
C ILE A 42 17.79 -2.08 -5.97
N CYS A 43 16.62 -1.79 -6.53
CA CYS A 43 15.38 -1.52 -5.80
C CYS A 43 14.25 -2.44 -6.28
N ASP A 44 13.40 -2.83 -5.34
CA ASP A 44 12.17 -3.54 -5.65
C ASP A 44 11.13 -2.56 -6.22
N LYS A 45 10.87 -2.64 -7.52
CA LYS A 45 9.90 -1.77 -8.20
C LYS A 45 8.45 -2.17 -7.98
N ASP A 46 8.17 -3.43 -7.69
CA ASP A 46 6.79 -3.88 -7.46
C ASP A 46 6.40 -3.72 -6.01
N GLY A 47 7.34 -3.93 -5.09
CA GLY A 47 7.05 -3.94 -3.67
C GLY A 47 6.25 -5.19 -3.25
N CYS A 48 5.87 -5.21 -1.98
CA CYS A 48 4.94 -6.19 -1.41
C CYS A 48 3.63 -5.49 -1.05
N ASP A 49 2.70 -5.38 -2.00
CA ASP A 49 1.53 -4.52 -1.87
C ASP A 49 0.38 -5.18 -1.10
N SER A 50 -0.37 -4.36 -0.35
CA SER A 50 -1.65 -4.74 0.23
C SER A 50 -2.77 -3.82 -0.27
N ASN A 51 -3.48 -4.28 -1.30
CA ASN A 51 -4.67 -3.65 -1.87
C ASN A 51 -5.90 -4.53 -1.55
N PRO A 52 -6.89 -4.07 -0.75
CA PRO A 52 -8.06 -4.85 -0.39
C PRO A 52 -8.84 -5.42 -1.58
N TYR A 53 -8.99 -4.65 -2.66
CA TYR A 53 -9.68 -5.10 -3.87
C TYR A 53 -8.90 -6.23 -4.54
N ARG A 54 -7.58 -6.05 -4.70
CA ARG A 54 -6.66 -7.05 -5.27
C ARG A 54 -6.62 -8.34 -4.48
N LEU A 55 -6.80 -8.25 -3.17
CA LEU A 55 -6.81 -9.36 -2.23
C LEU A 55 -8.22 -9.93 -1.99
N GLY A 56 -9.18 -9.60 -2.86
CA GLY A 56 -10.49 -10.22 -2.94
C GLY A 56 -11.57 -9.61 -2.03
N SER A 57 -11.25 -8.58 -1.25
CA SER A 57 -12.19 -7.81 -0.42
C SER A 57 -12.73 -6.59 -1.18
N LYS A 58 -13.42 -6.84 -2.31
CA LYS A 58 -13.87 -5.80 -3.27
C LYS A 58 -14.80 -4.74 -2.69
N SER A 59 -15.55 -5.04 -1.62
CA SER A 59 -16.48 -4.11 -0.96
C SER A 59 -15.88 -3.42 0.28
N PHE A 60 -14.58 -3.54 0.50
CA PHE A 60 -13.95 -2.97 1.70
C PHE A 60 -13.74 -1.45 1.60
N TYR A 61 -13.17 -0.96 0.51
CA TYR A 61 -12.82 0.45 0.32
C TYR A 61 -13.44 0.96 -0.99
N GLY A 62 -14.17 2.06 -0.95
CA GLY A 62 -14.80 2.61 -2.14
C GLY A 62 -15.84 3.69 -1.84
N THR A 63 -16.50 4.19 -2.88
CA THR A 63 -17.41 5.33 -2.81
C THR A 63 -18.82 4.91 -2.41
N GLY A 64 -19.29 5.37 -1.25
CA GLY A 64 -20.66 5.17 -0.77
C GLY A 64 -20.75 4.28 0.47
N SER A 65 -21.90 4.36 1.14
CA SER A 65 -22.14 3.69 2.44
C SER A 65 -22.24 2.16 2.36
N ASN A 66 -22.20 1.58 1.16
CA ASN A 66 -22.12 0.14 0.94
C ASN A 66 -20.70 -0.41 1.09
N TYR A 67 -19.67 0.45 1.16
CA TYR A 67 -18.30 0.07 1.43
C TYR A 67 -18.00 0.13 2.94
N THR A 68 -17.09 -0.73 3.41
CA THR A 68 -16.68 -0.74 4.83
C THR A 68 -15.95 0.55 5.21
N VAL A 69 -15.12 1.06 4.31
CA VAL A 69 -14.46 2.37 4.35
C VAL A 69 -15.04 3.20 3.20
N ASP A 70 -15.85 4.19 3.54
CA ASP A 70 -16.56 5.04 2.58
C ASP A 70 -15.70 6.25 2.19
N THR A 71 -15.24 6.29 0.95
CA THR A 71 -14.34 7.34 0.45
C THR A 71 -15.03 8.66 0.12
N THR A 72 -16.37 8.74 0.27
CA THR A 72 -17.09 10.03 0.22
C THR A 72 -16.86 10.89 1.46
N GLN A 73 -16.31 10.29 2.52
CA GLN A 73 -16.12 10.93 3.81
C GLN A 73 -14.65 10.94 4.22
N LYS A 74 -14.28 11.90 5.08
CA LYS A 74 -12.94 11.92 5.69
C LYS A 74 -12.71 10.62 6.47
N LEU A 75 -11.54 10.02 6.28
CA LEU A 75 -11.08 8.86 7.03
C LEU A 75 -9.69 9.11 7.63
N THR A 76 -9.40 8.43 8.73
CA THR A 76 -8.07 8.37 9.32
C THR A 76 -7.42 7.06 8.90
N VAL A 77 -6.20 7.12 8.37
CA VAL A 77 -5.38 5.94 8.06
C VAL A 77 -4.31 5.81 9.12
N VAL A 78 -4.22 4.63 9.75
CA VAL A 78 -3.20 4.30 10.75
C VAL A 78 -2.36 3.17 10.20
N THR A 79 -1.04 3.36 10.18
CA THR A 79 -0.07 2.33 9.78
C THR A 79 0.85 2.05 10.95
N GLN A 80 1.01 0.78 11.31
CA GLN A 80 1.79 0.34 12.46
C GLN A 80 2.93 -0.54 11.99
N PHE A 81 4.13 -0.31 12.54
CA PHE A 81 5.36 -1.00 12.18
C PHE A 81 5.81 -1.82 13.39
N TYR A 82 5.49 -3.11 13.37
CA TYR A 82 5.84 -4.04 14.45
C TYR A 82 7.24 -4.61 14.23
N THR A 83 7.97 -4.77 15.33
CA THR A 83 9.29 -5.40 15.34
C THR A 83 9.24 -6.76 16.01
N THR A 84 10.23 -7.60 15.74
CA THR A 84 10.34 -8.97 16.26
C THR A 84 10.29 -9.07 17.78
N ASP A 85 10.73 -8.04 18.49
CA ASP A 85 10.82 -8.00 19.96
C ASP A 85 9.97 -6.89 20.60
N ASN A 86 9.11 -6.22 19.80
CA ASN A 86 8.31 -5.07 20.20
C ASN A 86 9.12 -3.88 20.76
N THR A 87 10.40 -3.76 20.40
CA THR A 87 11.23 -2.59 20.72
C THR A 87 11.52 -1.77 19.46
N ALA A 88 11.94 -0.51 19.62
CA ALA A 88 12.34 0.34 18.50
C ALA A 88 13.62 -0.15 17.78
N ASN A 89 14.40 -1.05 18.40
CA ASN A 89 15.64 -1.58 17.84
C ASN A 89 15.49 -2.96 17.20
N GLY A 90 14.32 -3.59 17.35
CA GLY A 90 14.03 -4.89 16.76
C GLY A 90 13.94 -4.84 15.23
N THR A 91 14.03 -6.00 14.59
CA THR A 91 13.84 -6.10 13.13
C THR A 91 12.36 -5.89 12.80
N LEU A 92 12.05 -5.06 11.80
CA LEU A 92 10.67 -4.92 11.30
C LEU A 92 10.16 -6.29 10.84
N SER A 93 9.03 -6.73 11.41
CA SER A 93 8.45 -8.06 11.18
C SER A 93 7.07 -7.99 10.54
N GLU A 94 6.33 -6.91 10.77
CA GLU A 94 4.96 -6.80 10.29
C GLU A 94 4.53 -5.34 10.11
N ILE A 95 3.81 -5.05 9.02
CA ILE A 95 3.15 -3.76 8.79
C ILE A 95 1.64 -3.97 8.85
N ARG A 96 0.99 -3.32 9.82
CA ARG A 96 -0.47 -3.38 10.01
C ARG A 96 -1.16 -2.10 9.60
N ARG A 97 -2.42 -2.23 9.20
CA ARG A 97 -3.29 -1.14 8.77
C ARG A 97 -4.57 -1.12 9.60
N ILE A 98 -4.97 0.08 10.02
CA ILE A 98 -6.26 0.34 10.65
C ILE A 98 -6.83 1.61 10.01
N TYR A 99 -8.16 1.67 9.91
CA TYR A 99 -8.88 2.87 9.53
C TYR A 99 -9.73 3.37 10.70
N VAL A 100 -9.96 4.68 10.77
CA VAL A 100 -10.98 5.26 11.65
C VAL A 100 -11.87 6.19 10.84
N GLN A 101 -13.16 5.90 10.84
CA GLN A 101 -14.17 6.70 10.14
C GLN A 101 -15.38 6.87 11.05
N ASN A 102 -15.87 8.11 11.18
CA ASN A 102 -17.01 8.44 12.03
C ASN A 102 -16.88 7.92 13.47
N GLY A 103 -15.66 8.02 14.03
CA GLY A 103 -15.35 7.55 15.39
C GLY A 103 -15.28 6.02 15.56
N LYS A 104 -15.48 5.24 14.49
CA LYS A 104 -15.40 3.78 14.51
C LYS A 104 -14.05 3.31 14.00
N VAL A 105 -13.41 2.44 14.77
CA VAL A 105 -12.19 1.73 14.34
C VAL A 105 -12.59 0.59 13.43
N ILE A 106 -11.93 0.53 12.27
CA ILE A 106 -12.14 -0.46 11.21
C ILE A 106 -10.79 -1.16 11.00
N GLN A 107 -10.75 -2.46 11.30
CA GLN A 107 -9.57 -3.29 11.03
C GLN A 107 -9.33 -3.40 9.53
N ASN A 108 -8.10 -3.69 9.10
CA ASN A 108 -7.83 -3.87 7.67
C ASN A 108 -8.69 -4.99 7.08
N ALA A 109 -8.87 -4.95 5.77
CA ALA A 109 -9.55 -5.98 5.02
C ALA A 109 -8.88 -7.33 5.24
N LYS A 110 -9.68 -8.38 5.47
CA LYS A 110 -9.19 -9.75 5.38
C LYS A 110 -8.89 -10.10 3.92
N ILE A 111 -7.92 -10.98 3.73
CA ILE A 111 -7.61 -11.55 2.41
C ILE A 111 -8.54 -12.73 2.16
N THR A 112 -9.14 -12.80 0.97
CA THR A 112 -10.07 -13.87 0.58
C THR A 112 -9.52 -14.74 -0.56
N ILE A 113 -8.30 -14.46 -1.03
CA ILE A 113 -7.63 -15.26 -2.07
C ILE A 113 -7.11 -16.58 -1.46
N PRO A 114 -7.51 -17.75 -1.98
CA PRO A 114 -7.00 -19.04 -1.51
C PRO A 114 -5.48 -19.13 -1.64
N GLY A 115 -4.83 -19.70 -0.62
CA GLY A 115 -3.37 -19.88 -0.59
C GLY A 115 -2.58 -18.71 0.01
N LEU A 116 -3.25 -17.63 0.43
CA LEU A 116 -2.65 -16.53 1.19
C LEU A 116 -3.09 -16.55 2.65
N GLN A 117 -2.30 -15.93 3.53
CA GLN A 117 -2.74 -15.63 4.90
C GLN A 117 -3.97 -14.71 4.89
N THR A 118 -4.80 -14.74 5.93
CA THR A 118 -6.12 -14.08 5.93
C THR A 118 -6.12 -12.69 6.57
N GLU A 119 -5.10 -12.38 7.35
CA GLU A 119 -5.04 -11.31 8.35
C GLU A 119 -4.92 -9.92 7.73
N GLY A 120 -4.61 -9.83 6.43
CA GLY A 120 -4.50 -8.57 5.71
C GLY A 120 -3.34 -7.70 6.17
N THR A 121 -2.29 -8.28 6.75
CA THR A 121 -1.08 -7.58 7.16
C THR A 121 0.09 -7.95 6.27
N ILE A 122 1.12 -7.10 6.22
CA ILE A 122 2.32 -7.38 5.41
C ILE A 122 3.37 -8.01 6.33
N THR A 123 3.74 -9.25 6.02
CA THR A 123 4.84 -10.03 6.61
C THR A 123 5.70 -10.59 5.47
N ASP A 124 6.94 -10.99 5.74
CA ASP A 124 7.77 -11.63 4.70
C ASP A 124 7.13 -12.92 4.15
N SER A 125 6.44 -13.70 5.00
CA SER A 125 5.71 -14.90 4.57
C SER A 125 4.53 -14.58 3.64
N TYR A 126 3.82 -13.47 3.91
CA TYR A 126 2.81 -12.96 3.00
C TYR A 126 3.40 -12.53 1.68
N CYS A 127 4.50 -11.79 1.68
CA CYS A 127 5.12 -11.30 0.44
C CYS A 127 5.54 -12.47 -0.48
N ALA A 128 6.20 -13.48 0.09
CA ALA A 128 6.61 -14.66 -0.68
C ALA A 128 5.41 -15.46 -1.23
N SER A 129 4.37 -15.68 -0.41
CA SER A 129 3.16 -16.38 -0.86
C SER A 129 2.34 -15.56 -1.86
N GLN A 130 2.22 -14.24 -1.67
CA GLN A 130 1.54 -13.30 -2.56
C GLN A 130 2.10 -13.37 -3.98
N LYS A 131 3.43 -13.33 -4.14
CA LYS A 131 4.07 -13.42 -5.46
C LYS A 131 3.89 -14.79 -6.12
N THR A 132 3.84 -15.86 -5.31
CA THR A 132 3.58 -17.21 -5.81
C THR A 132 2.14 -17.38 -6.28
N VAL A 133 1.16 -16.92 -5.49
CA VAL A 133 -0.28 -17.14 -5.75
C VAL A 133 -0.84 -16.17 -6.79
N LEU A 134 -0.48 -14.89 -6.70
CA LEU A 134 -0.96 -13.85 -7.63
C LEU A 134 -0.09 -13.74 -8.90
N GLY A 135 1.01 -14.48 -8.96
CA GLY A 135 2.04 -14.34 -9.97
C GLY A 135 2.93 -13.12 -9.77
N GLY A 136 4.15 -13.20 -10.33
CA GLY A 136 5.15 -12.15 -10.29
C GLY A 136 6.51 -12.64 -9.83
N THR A 137 7.48 -11.73 -9.82
CA THR A 137 8.84 -12.00 -9.33
C THR A 137 8.98 -11.48 -7.90
N ASP A 138 9.44 -12.34 -6.99
CA ASP A 138 9.70 -11.97 -5.60
C ASP A 138 11.04 -11.24 -5.45
N HIS A 139 11.08 -10.02 -5.96
CA HIS A 139 12.24 -9.14 -5.79
C HIS A 139 12.33 -8.59 -4.36
N PHE A 140 11.19 -8.42 -3.70
CA PHE A 140 11.08 -7.99 -2.31
C PHE A 140 11.93 -8.85 -1.38
N SER A 141 11.72 -10.17 -1.38
CA SER A 141 12.49 -11.10 -0.55
C SER A 141 13.96 -11.15 -0.97
N LYS A 142 14.24 -11.09 -2.28
CA LYS A 142 15.62 -11.05 -2.81
C LYS A 142 16.41 -9.84 -2.30
N LEU A 143 15.75 -8.71 -2.07
CA LEU A 143 16.37 -7.50 -1.50
C LEU A 143 16.28 -7.42 0.03
N GLY A 144 15.95 -8.54 0.69
CA GLY A 144 15.97 -8.67 2.16
C GLY A 144 14.70 -8.22 2.86
N GLY A 145 13.62 -8.03 2.11
CA GLY A 145 12.25 -7.91 2.62
C GLY A 145 12.06 -6.85 3.70
N LEU A 146 11.27 -7.19 4.73
CA LEU A 146 10.95 -6.29 5.82
C LEU A 146 12.17 -5.93 6.67
N LYS A 147 13.17 -6.81 6.79
CA LYS A 147 14.42 -6.47 7.47
C LYS A 147 15.11 -5.27 6.80
N THR A 148 15.25 -5.31 5.48
CA THR A 148 15.86 -4.19 4.72
C THR A 148 15.00 -2.93 4.80
N MET A 149 13.68 -3.07 4.65
CA MET A 149 12.75 -1.95 4.79
C MET A 149 12.82 -1.31 6.20
N GLY A 150 12.86 -2.13 7.25
CA GLY A 150 13.05 -1.71 8.63
C GLY A 150 14.36 -0.98 8.85
N GLY A 151 15.44 -1.44 8.21
CA GLY A 151 16.72 -0.73 8.22
C GLY A 151 16.61 0.69 7.65
N ALA A 152 15.86 0.88 6.56
CA ALA A 152 15.64 2.22 6.00
C ALA A 152 14.75 3.10 6.90
N LEU A 153 13.69 2.54 7.50
CA LEU A 153 12.87 3.25 8.48
C LEU A 153 13.71 3.70 9.70
N GLY A 154 14.56 2.81 10.21
CA GLY A 154 15.43 3.08 11.37
C GLY A 154 16.49 4.15 11.14
N ARG A 155 16.94 4.36 9.89
CA ARG A 155 17.83 5.47 9.52
C ARG A 155 17.12 6.82 9.44
N GLY A 156 15.79 6.82 9.46
CA GLY A 156 14.96 7.99 9.20
C GLY A 156 14.59 8.11 7.72
N MET A 157 13.33 8.47 7.47
CA MET A 157 12.79 8.73 6.13
C MET A 157 12.10 10.08 6.10
N VAL A 158 12.06 10.69 4.90
CA VAL A 158 11.33 11.93 4.65
C VAL A 158 9.87 11.61 4.32
N LEU A 159 8.93 12.34 4.93
CA LEU A 159 7.52 12.28 4.54
C LEU A 159 7.31 13.00 3.20
N ALA A 160 6.76 12.30 2.21
CA ALA A 160 6.35 12.87 0.94
C ALA A 160 4.81 12.85 0.82
N LEU A 161 4.23 13.96 0.38
CA LEU A 161 2.80 14.09 0.10
C LEU A 161 2.64 14.58 -1.35
N SER A 162 1.87 13.86 -2.16
CA SER A 162 1.73 14.15 -3.58
C SER A 162 0.31 13.88 -4.09
N ILE A 163 0.02 14.42 -5.27
CA ILE A 163 -1.10 14.08 -6.12
C ILE A 163 -0.54 14.01 -7.55
N TRP A 164 -0.85 12.94 -8.27
CA TRP A 164 -0.24 12.67 -9.58
C TRP A 164 -1.15 11.77 -10.42
N ASP A 165 -1.02 11.88 -11.74
CA ASP A 165 -1.51 10.91 -12.71
C ASP A 165 -0.35 10.07 -13.25
N ASP A 166 -0.65 8.93 -13.88
CA ASP A 166 0.37 8.01 -14.37
C ASP A 166 0.34 7.96 -15.90
N ALA A 167 1.27 8.68 -16.53
CA ALA A 167 1.39 8.71 -17.99
C ALA A 167 1.85 7.38 -18.61
N GLY A 168 2.36 6.44 -17.81
CA GLY A 168 2.83 5.14 -18.29
C GLY A 168 1.74 4.07 -18.28
N GLN A 169 1.04 3.92 -17.15
CA GLN A 169 0.09 2.82 -16.93
C GLN A 169 -1.32 3.31 -16.58
N ASN A 170 -1.60 4.61 -16.66
CA ASN A 170 -2.91 5.23 -16.41
C ASN A 170 -3.50 4.89 -15.03
N MET A 171 -2.63 4.66 -14.04
CA MET A 171 -2.99 4.24 -12.67
C MET A 171 -3.65 2.85 -12.60
N GLY A 172 -3.66 2.09 -13.71
CA GLY A 172 -4.38 0.83 -13.77
C GLY A 172 -3.81 -0.25 -12.83
N TRP A 173 -2.52 -0.17 -12.49
CA TRP A 173 -1.89 -1.03 -11.48
C TRP A 173 -2.43 -0.81 -10.06
N LEU A 174 -3.17 0.27 -9.81
CA LEU A 174 -3.80 0.60 -8.54
C LEU A 174 -5.31 0.31 -8.55
N ASP A 175 -6.03 0.67 -9.61
CA ASP A 175 -7.50 0.79 -9.54
C ASP A 175 -8.29 0.14 -10.70
N GLN A 176 -7.63 -0.53 -11.65
CA GLN A 176 -8.30 -1.16 -12.80
C GLN A 176 -8.65 -2.63 -12.54
N ASP A 177 -9.73 -3.11 -13.15
CA ASP A 177 -10.03 -4.55 -13.25
C ASP A 177 -10.43 -4.91 -14.70
N PRO A 178 -9.64 -5.74 -15.41
CA PRO A 178 -8.36 -6.34 -15.01
C PRO A 178 -7.14 -5.43 -15.25
N TYR A 179 -6.02 -5.70 -14.58
CA TYR A 179 -4.70 -5.16 -14.89
C TYR A 179 -3.63 -6.27 -14.95
N PRO A 180 -2.84 -6.38 -16.05
CA PRO A 180 -2.92 -5.61 -17.29
C PRO A 180 -4.27 -5.71 -18.02
N ALA A 181 -4.53 -4.80 -18.97
CA ALA A 181 -5.82 -4.64 -19.65
C ALA A 181 -6.32 -5.89 -20.40
N ASP A 182 -5.39 -6.74 -20.83
CA ASP A 182 -5.62 -7.99 -21.57
C ASP A 182 -5.53 -9.24 -20.69
N ALA A 183 -5.34 -9.08 -19.38
CA ALA A 183 -5.24 -10.19 -18.45
C ALA A 183 -6.59 -10.91 -18.28
N ASP A 184 -6.54 -12.23 -18.09
CA ASP A 184 -7.70 -13.05 -17.74
C ASP A 184 -8.24 -12.65 -16.36
N SER A 185 -9.40 -11.98 -16.33
CA SER A 185 -10.06 -11.49 -15.12
C SER A 185 -10.37 -12.58 -14.08
N SER A 186 -10.33 -13.87 -14.45
CA SER A 186 -10.51 -14.98 -13.50
C SER A 186 -9.26 -15.25 -12.65
N LYS A 187 -8.09 -14.74 -13.05
CA LYS A 187 -6.83 -14.94 -12.32
C LYS A 187 -6.78 -14.06 -11.07
N PRO A 188 -6.38 -14.61 -9.91
CA PRO A 188 -6.29 -13.82 -8.70
C PRO A 188 -5.22 -12.72 -8.85
N GLY A 189 -5.50 -11.53 -8.32
CA GLY A 189 -4.57 -10.40 -8.30
C GLY A 189 -4.54 -9.52 -9.55
N VAL A 190 -5.30 -9.86 -10.61
CA VAL A 190 -5.44 -9.01 -11.81
C VAL A 190 -6.39 -7.83 -11.57
N GLY A 191 -7.50 -8.04 -10.87
CA GLY A 191 -8.42 -6.96 -10.52
C GLY A 191 -7.90 -6.15 -9.34
N ARG A 192 -7.76 -4.84 -9.48
CA ARG A 192 -7.13 -3.96 -8.48
C ARG A 192 -8.02 -2.81 -8.04
N GLY A 193 -9.08 -2.55 -8.79
CA GLY A 193 -10.15 -1.64 -8.42
C GLY A 193 -11.30 -1.69 -9.41
N PRO A 194 -12.36 -0.92 -9.17
CA PRO A 194 -13.54 -0.94 -10.02
C PRO A 194 -13.41 -0.09 -11.29
N CYS A 195 -12.27 0.57 -11.53
CA CYS A 195 -12.08 1.41 -12.72
C CYS A 195 -11.96 0.54 -13.99
N LYS A 196 -12.55 1.03 -15.08
CA LYS A 196 -12.56 0.31 -16.36
C LYS A 196 -11.22 0.44 -17.08
N VAL A 197 -10.89 -0.58 -17.87
CA VAL A 197 -9.81 -0.51 -18.86
C VAL A 197 -9.97 0.75 -19.73
N GLY A 198 -8.86 1.49 -19.90
CA GLY A 198 -8.82 2.70 -20.71
C GLY A 198 -9.20 4.00 -19.98
N SER A 199 -9.57 3.91 -18.70
CA SER A 199 -9.66 5.08 -17.81
C SER A 199 -8.27 5.57 -17.37
N GLY A 200 -8.22 6.71 -16.66
CA GLY A 200 -6.99 7.19 -16.02
C GLY A 200 -5.97 7.85 -16.95
N LYS A 201 -6.29 8.05 -18.24
CA LYS A 201 -5.41 8.78 -19.17
C LYS A 201 -5.22 10.22 -18.68
N PRO A 202 -3.97 10.72 -18.56
CA PRO A 202 -3.68 12.10 -18.13
C PRO A 202 -4.53 13.16 -18.82
N ALA A 203 -4.63 13.11 -20.15
CA ALA A 203 -5.41 14.07 -20.92
C ALA A 203 -6.91 14.06 -20.59
N ASP A 204 -7.48 12.89 -20.30
CA ASP A 204 -8.88 12.77 -19.91
C ASP A 204 -9.07 13.27 -18.46
N LEU A 205 -8.15 12.95 -17.55
CA LEU A 205 -8.20 13.41 -16.15
C LEU A 205 -8.10 14.94 -16.05
N ILE A 206 -7.16 15.56 -16.77
CA ILE A 206 -6.97 17.01 -16.80
C ILE A 206 -8.20 17.71 -17.40
N ARG A 207 -8.85 17.11 -18.41
CA ARG A 207 -10.06 17.65 -19.03
C ARG A 207 -11.30 17.50 -18.15
N ASP A 208 -11.51 16.30 -17.60
CA ASP A 208 -12.79 15.90 -16.99
C ASP A 208 -12.79 16.07 -15.47
N SER A 209 -11.63 16.22 -14.83
CA SER A 209 -11.49 16.39 -13.37
C SER A 209 -10.37 17.36 -12.98
N PRO A 210 -10.32 18.58 -13.56
CA PRO A 210 -9.24 19.55 -13.32
C PRO A 210 -9.14 20.01 -11.86
N ASP A 211 -10.25 20.00 -11.14
CA ASP A 211 -10.33 20.47 -9.74
C ASP A 211 -10.07 19.34 -8.72
N SER A 212 -9.51 18.22 -9.17
CA SER A 212 -9.12 17.11 -8.29
C SER A 212 -8.16 17.58 -7.21
N LYS A 213 -8.45 17.23 -5.96
CA LYS A 213 -7.64 17.61 -4.81
C LYS A 213 -7.61 16.53 -3.75
N VAL A 214 -6.53 16.52 -2.98
CA VAL A 214 -6.36 15.68 -1.79
C VAL A 214 -6.02 16.58 -0.61
N VAL A 215 -6.55 16.25 0.58
CA VAL A 215 -6.27 16.98 1.82
C VAL A 215 -5.67 16.00 2.82
N PHE A 216 -4.37 16.14 3.06
CA PHE A 216 -3.69 15.48 4.17
C PHE A 216 -3.76 16.39 5.41
N SER A 217 -4.21 15.85 6.55
CA SER A 217 -4.38 16.64 7.78
C SER A 217 -4.26 15.77 9.02
N ASN A 218 -4.02 16.39 10.18
CA ASN A 218 -3.95 15.72 11.48
C ASN A 218 -2.95 14.55 11.49
N ILE A 219 -1.77 14.78 10.91
CA ILE A 219 -0.67 13.82 10.90
C ILE A 219 -0.17 13.63 12.34
N ARG A 220 -0.02 12.37 12.76
CA ARG A 220 0.44 11.98 14.10
C ARG A 220 1.45 10.85 13.96
N SER A 221 2.44 10.85 14.83
CA SER A 221 3.41 9.76 15.00
C SER A 221 3.61 9.52 16.49
N GLY A 222 3.83 8.28 16.88
CA GLY A 222 3.96 7.86 18.27
C GLY A 222 3.93 6.34 18.40
N GLU A 223 3.91 5.87 19.64
CA GLU A 223 3.88 4.45 19.98
C GLU A 223 2.61 3.77 19.40
N ILE A 224 2.71 2.45 19.18
CA ILE A 224 1.60 1.64 18.68
C ILE A 224 0.38 1.83 19.58
N GLY A 225 -0.71 2.35 19.00
CA GLY A 225 -1.97 2.59 19.71
C GLY A 225 -2.16 4.03 20.22
N SER A 226 -1.15 4.89 20.18
CA SER A 226 -1.23 6.26 20.71
C SER A 226 -1.92 7.27 19.76
N THR A 227 -2.02 6.94 18.47
CA THR A 227 -2.38 7.90 17.41
C THR A 227 -3.85 7.88 16.99
N PHE A 228 -4.65 6.97 17.54
CA PHE A 228 -6.09 6.87 17.28
C PHE A 228 -6.87 6.55 18.55
N VAL A 229 -8.14 6.93 18.58
CA VAL A 229 -9.06 6.69 19.71
C VAL A 229 -10.15 5.71 19.31
N THR A 230 -10.30 4.65 20.09
CA THR A 230 -11.55 3.89 20.18
C THR A 230 -12.51 4.71 21.06
N GLY A 231 -13.74 4.98 20.62
CA GLY A 231 -14.68 5.92 21.24
C GLY A 231 -14.58 6.11 22.78
N THR A 232 -14.50 7.38 23.19
CA THR A 232 -14.60 7.92 24.56
C THR A 232 -14.01 7.09 25.70
N LYS A 233 -12.72 7.30 25.97
CA LYS A 233 -12.20 7.55 27.32
C LYS A 233 -10.79 8.12 27.22
N PHE A 234 -10.66 9.43 27.36
CA PHE A 234 -9.45 10.00 27.95
C PHE A 234 -9.38 9.46 29.38
N ARG A 235 -8.59 8.41 29.62
CA ARG A 235 -8.00 8.20 30.93
C ARG A 235 -6.58 8.74 30.83
N PHE A 236 -6.43 10.01 31.21
CA PHE A 236 -5.15 10.44 31.74
C PHE A 236 -4.92 9.59 32.99
N ALA A 237 -4.05 8.58 32.89
CA ALA A 237 -3.38 8.07 34.07
C ALA A 237 -2.29 9.09 34.41
N ARG A 238 -2.65 10.05 35.26
CA ARG A 238 -1.71 10.50 36.28
C ARG A 238 -1.73 9.39 37.33
N ASP A 239 -0.59 8.74 37.53
CA ASP A 239 0.16 8.73 38.78
C ASP A 239 1.53 8.08 38.52
#